data_AF-A0A2T5RSV4-F1
#
_entry.id   AF-A0A2T5RSV4-F1
#
_cell.length_a   1.000
_cell.length_b   1.000
_cell.length_c   1.000
_cell.angle_alpha   90.00
_cell.angle_beta   90.00
_cell.angle_gamma   90.00
#
_symmetry.space_group_name_H-M   'P 1'
#
loop_
_entity.id
_entity.type
_entity.pdbx_description
1 polymer ?
#
loop_
_entity_poly.entity_id
_entity_poly.type
_entity_poly.pdbx_seq_one_letter_code
_entity_poly.pdbx_strand_id
1 'polypeptide(L)'
;MNKNKLKNYLNQTKALEDSLKFIYEKDKNNMWSFGSYKTFMRKYNTLAKFVAKELTDVSSLDYFDTENIKSSADTIPIVQKNYFDSILANVTILKSLLENELNIRNDEIEDLKNFLQNKLRRAIFDKPDNEYQIQDAVEQLLIGRGLSKGLDYDRETGRVKVSVKEVIPDFIFSRLNLALELKFCKNKNKSKRLVDEINADIQSYKKKYNNLIFLIYDLGNIRDEVEFKNDLDNKDNTSVIIVKH
;
A
#
# COMPACT_ATOMS: atom_id res chain seq x y z
N MET A 1 17.41 15.42 -7.60
CA MET A 1 16.96 14.69 -6.40
C MET A 1 17.67 13.34 -6.30
N ASN A 2 18.37 13.06 -5.21
CA ASN A 2 19.12 11.81 -5.06
C ASN A 2 18.25 10.72 -4.41
N LYS A 3 17.70 9.80 -5.23
CA LYS A 3 16.81 8.73 -4.76
C LYS A 3 17.45 7.83 -3.69
N ASN A 4 18.76 7.58 -3.75
CA ASN A 4 19.46 6.76 -2.75
C ASN A 4 19.52 7.45 -1.38
N LYS A 5 19.71 8.78 -1.36
CA LYS A 5 19.63 9.57 -0.12
C LYS A 5 18.21 9.55 0.47
N LEU A 6 17.20 9.76 -0.37
CA LEU A 6 15.80 9.71 0.09
C LEU A 6 15.43 8.33 0.63
N LYS A 7 15.88 7.23 0.00
CA LYS A 7 15.71 5.87 0.52
C LYS A 7 16.38 5.70 1.89
N ASN A 8 17.58 6.22 2.07
CA ASN A 8 18.26 6.20 3.36
C ASN A 8 17.49 6.99 4.44
N TYR A 9 16.97 8.18 4.09
CA TYR A 9 16.14 8.95 5.01
C TYR A 9 14.84 8.23 5.35
N LEU A 10 14.19 7.60 4.37
CA LEU A 10 12.98 6.79 4.61
C LEU A 10 13.26 5.65 5.60
N ASN A 11 14.38 4.94 5.45
CA ASN A 11 14.76 3.88 6.39
C ASN A 11 14.99 4.41 7.81
N GLN A 12 15.66 5.57 7.94
CA GLN A 12 15.86 6.21 9.25
C GLN A 12 14.54 6.69 9.87
N THR A 13 13.63 7.23 9.05
CA THR A 13 12.29 7.63 9.49
C THR A 13 11.47 6.42 9.96
N LYS A 14 11.49 5.29 9.23
CA LYS A 14 10.85 4.04 9.65
C LYS A 14 11.42 3.54 10.98
N ALA A 15 12.75 3.52 11.14
CA ALA A 15 13.37 3.11 12.40
C ALA A 15 12.98 4.02 13.59
N LEU A 16 12.84 5.33 13.35
CA LEU A 16 12.38 6.28 14.35
C LEU A 16 10.91 6.04 14.73
N GLU A 17 10.05 5.80 13.73
CA GLU A 17 8.64 5.47 13.92
C GLU A 17 8.46 4.18 14.72
N ASP A 18 9.19 3.12 14.37
CA ASP A 18 9.14 1.82 15.04
C ASP A 18 9.58 1.94 16.51
N SER A 19 10.61 2.75 16.77
CA SER A 19 11.07 3.03 18.14
C SER A 19 10.01 3.77 18.97
N LEU A 20 9.28 4.73 18.38
CA LEU A 20 8.18 5.44 19.04
C LEU A 20 7.01 4.49 19.32
N LYS A 21 6.62 3.68 18.33
CA LYS A 21 5.54 2.69 18.46
C LYS A 21 5.85 1.65 19.51
N PHE A 22 7.09 1.16 19.57
CA PHE A 22 7.54 0.22 20.59
C PHE A 22 7.33 0.77 22.01
N ILE A 23 7.70 2.03 22.26
CA ILE A 23 7.46 2.69 23.56
C ILE A 23 5.95 2.79 23.83
N TYR A 24 5.16 3.21 22.84
CA TYR A 24 3.71 3.30 22.94
C TYR A 24 3.02 1.97 23.30
N GLU A 25 3.49 0.87 22.72
CA GLU A 25 2.90 -0.46 22.89
C GLU A 25 3.30 -1.09 24.22
N LYS A 26 4.58 -0.98 24.61
CA LYS A 26 5.08 -1.55 25.87
C LYS A 26 4.61 -0.82 27.11
N ASP A 27 4.44 0.50 27.02
CA ASP A 27 4.19 1.33 28.19
C ASP A 27 2.77 1.91 28.26
N LYS A 28 1.77 1.24 27.66
CA LYS A 28 0.34 1.62 27.79
C LYS A 28 -0.11 1.87 29.23
N ASN A 29 0.53 1.23 30.20
CA ASN A 29 0.21 1.33 31.63
C ASN A 29 1.26 2.11 32.46
N ASN A 30 2.31 2.65 31.84
CA ASN A 30 3.41 3.30 32.55
C ASN A 30 3.56 4.76 32.11
N MET A 31 3.10 5.69 32.97
CA MET A 31 3.09 7.12 32.71
C MET A 31 4.48 7.76 32.56
N TRP A 32 5.55 7.11 33.02
CA TRP A 32 6.93 7.63 33.00
C TRP A 32 7.73 7.31 31.72
N SER A 33 7.13 6.56 30.79
CA SER A 33 7.76 6.05 29.57
C SER A 33 8.07 7.11 28.51
N PHE A 34 7.41 8.25 28.59
CA PHE A 34 7.51 9.30 27.58
C PHE A 34 8.61 10.33 27.89
N GLY A 35 9.47 10.12 28.89
CA GLY A 35 10.50 11.10 29.27
C GLY A 35 11.56 11.40 28.19
N SER A 36 11.66 10.57 27.14
CA SER A 36 12.64 10.74 26.06
C SER A 36 12.17 11.64 24.90
N TYR A 37 11.04 12.35 25.02
CA TYR A 37 10.43 13.08 23.89
C TYR A 37 11.40 14.07 23.23
N LYS A 38 12.22 14.79 24.00
CA LYS A 38 13.22 15.73 23.45
C LYS A 38 14.22 15.05 22.52
N THR A 39 14.66 13.83 22.86
CA THR A 39 15.60 13.06 22.03
C THR A 39 14.95 12.69 20.70
N PHE A 40 13.69 12.26 20.71
CA PHE A 40 12.92 11.95 19.51
C PHE A 40 12.64 13.20 18.67
N MET A 41 12.28 14.33 19.28
CA MET A 41 12.13 15.63 18.60
C MET A 41 13.41 16.06 17.88
N ARG A 42 14.57 15.95 18.53
CA ARG A 42 15.86 16.28 17.91
C ARG A 42 16.14 15.39 16.71
N LYS A 43 15.95 14.08 16.84
CA LYS A 43 16.13 13.11 15.74
C LYS A 43 15.17 13.40 14.57
N TYR A 44 13.90 13.65 14.86
CA TYR A 44 12.92 14.05 13.85
C TYR A 44 13.34 15.36 13.15
N ASN A 45 13.64 16.42 13.90
CA ASN A 45 14.07 17.71 13.33
C ASN A 45 15.30 17.55 12.42
N THR A 46 16.28 16.73 12.82
CA THR A 46 17.45 16.43 11.99
C THR A 46 17.03 15.77 10.68
N LEU A 47 16.19 14.74 10.73
CA LEU A 47 15.69 14.07 9.52
C LEU A 47 14.87 15.01 8.63
N ALA A 48 13.91 15.73 9.22
CA ALA A 48 13.07 16.70 8.51
C ALA A 48 13.93 17.76 7.79
N LYS A 49 14.97 18.30 8.44
CA LYS A 49 15.92 19.24 7.83
C LYS A 49 16.72 18.63 6.69
N PHE A 50 17.12 17.36 6.79
CA PHE A 50 17.82 16.68 5.70
C PHE A 50 16.91 16.42 4.51
N VAL A 51 15.65 16.07 4.75
CA VAL A 51 14.65 15.86 3.71
C VAL A 51 14.27 17.19 3.03
N ALA A 52 14.07 18.26 3.80
CA ALA A 52 13.79 19.60 3.29
C ALA A 52 14.89 20.18 2.38
N LYS A 53 16.12 19.68 2.46
CA LYS A 53 17.20 20.05 1.53
C LYS A 53 17.10 19.35 0.17
N GLU A 54 16.38 18.23 0.09
CA GLU A 54 16.29 17.41 -1.11
C GLU A 54 14.92 17.54 -1.82
N LEU A 55 13.88 18.00 -1.12
CA LEU A 55 12.51 18.17 -1.64
C LEU A 55 12.15 19.64 -1.89
N THR A 56 11.27 19.88 -2.88
CA THR A 56 10.81 21.23 -3.27
C THR A 56 9.56 21.71 -2.54
N ASP A 57 8.71 20.79 -2.05
CA ASP A 57 7.55 21.12 -1.22
C ASP A 57 7.61 20.35 0.10
N VAL A 58 7.85 21.08 1.18
CA VAL A 58 7.92 20.58 2.55
C VAL A 58 7.03 21.40 3.48
N SER A 59 5.98 22.01 2.93
CA SER A 59 5.04 22.86 3.67
C SER A 59 4.34 22.13 4.84
N SER A 60 4.30 20.80 4.81
CA SER A 60 3.72 19.94 5.85
C SER A 60 4.74 19.45 6.90
N LEU A 61 6.02 19.84 6.80
CA LEU A 61 7.02 19.51 7.81
C LEU A 61 7.08 20.59 8.89
N ASP A 62 6.59 20.26 10.08
CA ASP A 62 6.81 21.08 11.27
C ASP A 62 8.18 20.81 11.88
N TYR A 63 8.69 21.77 12.65
CA TYR A 63 9.91 21.63 13.45
C TYR A 63 9.62 21.95 14.90
N PHE A 64 10.15 21.12 15.81
CA PHE A 64 10.04 21.38 17.24
C PHE A 64 11.11 22.37 17.70
N ASP A 65 10.72 23.38 18.47
CA ASP A 65 11.68 24.23 19.17
C ASP A 65 12.19 23.53 20.43
N THR A 66 13.19 22.67 20.27
CA THR A 66 13.67 21.81 21.36
C THR A 66 14.38 22.55 22.50
N GLU A 67 14.81 23.80 22.25
CA GLU A 67 15.48 24.63 23.25
C GLU A 67 14.47 25.22 24.24
N ASN A 68 13.29 25.63 23.75
CA ASN A 68 12.23 26.23 24.58
C ASN A 68 11.27 25.21 25.21
N ILE A 69 11.35 23.94 24.82
CA ILE A 69 10.56 22.87 25.44
C ILE A 69 11.16 22.51 26.81
N LYS A 70 10.33 22.32 27.85
CA LYS A 70 10.78 21.91 29.20
C LYS A 70 11.35 20.48 29.21
N SER A 71 12.24 20.15 30.15
CA SER A 71 12.82 18.80 30.27
C SER A 71 11.83 17.79 30.89
N SER A 72 12.15 16.49 30.84
CA SER A 72 11.30 15.46 31.45
C SER A 72 11.18 15.59 32.96
N ALA A 73 12.19 16.15 33.64
CA ALA A 73 12.12 16.46 35.06
C ALA A 73 11.19 17.64 35.36
N ASP A 74 10.91 18.49 34.37
CA ASP A 74 10.13 19.72 34.50
C ASP A 74 8.72 19.63 33.87
N THR A 75 8.30 18.42 33.47
CA THR A 75 7.02 18.18 32.78
C THR A 75 6.27 17.02 33.40
N ILE A 76 4.93 17.16 33.47
CA ILE A 76 4.05 16.10 33.95
C ILE A 76 3.77 15.06 32.84
N PRO A 77 3.50 13.79 33.19
CA PRO A 77 3.33 12.70 32.23
C PRO A 77 2.39 12.97 31.06
N ILE A 78 1.25 13.63 31.28
CA ILE A 78 0.28 13.94 30.21
C ILE A 78 0.88 14.89 29.15
N VAL A 79 1.72 15.84 29.57
CA VAL A 79 2.43 16.74 28.65
C VAL A 79 3.49 15.96 27.87
N GLN A 80 4.20 15.05 28.53
CA GLN A 80 5.19 14.18 27.87
C GLN A 80 4.53 13.29 26.81
N LYS A 81 3.36 12.71 27.12
CA LYS A 81 2.56 11.93 26.18
C LYS A 81 2.12 12.77 24.98
N ASN A 82 1.60 13.98 25.21
CA ASN A 82 1.19 14.88 24.13
C ASN A 82 2.35 15.22 23.19
N TYR A 83 3.55 15.43 23.74
CA TYR A 83 4.75 15.58 22.93
C TYR A 83 5.06 14.33 22.11
N PHE A 84 4.97 13.14 22.71
CA PHE A 84 5.14 11.87 21.99
C PHE A 84 4.13 11.65 20.88
N ASP A 85 2.83 11.90 21.13
CA ASP A 85 1.77 11.85 20.13
C ASP A 85 2.09 12.80 18.94
N SER A 86 2.50 14.03 19.25
CA SER A 86 2.88 15.03 18.24
C SER A 86 4.09 14.59 17.41
N ILE A 87 5.11 13.98 18.03
CA ILE A 87 6.27 13.46 17.31
C ILE A 87 5.87 12.30 16.41
N LEU A 88 5.05 11.36 16.90
CA LEU A 88 4.59 10.22 16.11
C LEU A 88 3.80 10.68 14.87
N ALA A 89 2.92 11.67 15.04
CA ALA A 89 2.19 12.27 13.93
C ALA A 89 3.15 12.87 12.88
N ASN A 90 4.11 13.68 13.33
CA ASN A 90 5.10 14.32 12.47
C ASN A 90 6.02 13.32 11.74
N VAL A 91 6.48 12.27 12.43
CA VAL A 91 7.27 11.18 11.82
C VAL A 91 6.45 10.44 10.77
N THR A 92 5.15 10.21 11.02
CA THR A 92 4.24 9.56 10.05
C THR A 92 4.02 10.41 8.80
N ILE A 93 3.89 11.74 8.96
CA ILE A 93 3.81 12.70 7.84
C ILE A 93 5.10 12.68 7.02
N LEU A 94 6.26 12.79 7.68
CA LEU A 94 7.57 12.75 7.02
C LEU A 94 7.77 11.44 6.24
N LYS A 95 7.39 10.30 6.82
CA LYS A 95 7.43 9.01 6.13
C LYS A 95 6.54 9.02 4.89
N SER A 96 5.32 9.50 5.01
CA SER A 96 4.36 9.55 3.90
C SER A 96 4.88 10.42 2.75
N LEU A 97 5.47 11.58 3.05
CA LEU A 97 6.13 12.44 2.06
C LEU A 97 7.26 11.71 1.34
N LEU A 98 8.14 11.03 2.08
CA LEU A 98 9.26 10.28 1.49
C LEU A 98 8.78 9.10 0.64
N GLU A 99 7.76 8.36 1.09
CA GLU A 99 7.17 7.24 0.34
C GLU A 99 6.52 7.72 -0.97
N ASN A 100 5.86 8.88 -0.93
CA ASN A 100 5.29 9.52 -2.12
C ASN A 100 6.38 9.96 -3.10
N GLU A 101 7.41 10.67 -2.63
CA GLU A 101 8.49 11.16 -3.50
C GLU A 101 9.29 10.02 -4.12
N LEU A 102 9.51 8.95 -3.35
CA LEU A 102 10.21 7.77 -3.84
C LEU A 102 9.33 6.88 -4.72
N ASN A 103 8.07 7.23 -4.91
CA ASN A 103 7.11 6.45 -5.68
C ASN A 103 6.95 5.00 -5.17
N ILE A 104 7.18 4.77 -3.87
CA ILE A 104 7.26 3.42 -3.26
C ILE A 104 5.99 2.63 -3.51
N ARG A 105 4.82 3.28 -3.43
CA ARG A 105 3.54 2.61 -3.67
C ARG A 105 3.47 2.02 -5.07
N ASN A 106 3.93 2.75 -6.08
CA ASN A 106 3.91 2.27 -7.46
C ASN A 106 4.95 1.17 -7.68
N ASP A 107 6.12 1.27 -7.05
CA ASP A 107 7.12 0.20 -7.06
C ASP A 107 6.57 -1.09 -6.39
N GLU A 108 5.89 -0.97 -5.24
CA GLU A 108 5.25 -2.11 -4.56
C GLU A 108 4.11 -2.73 -5.38
N ILE A 109 3.31 -1.91 -6.07
CA ILE A 109 2.27 -2.37 -7.00
C ILE A 109 2.93 -3.14 -8.16
N GLU A 110 3.98 -2.58 -8.77
CA GLU A 110 4.72 -3.22 -9.85
C GLU A 110 5.35 -4.56 -9.41
N ASP A 111 5.95 -4.60 -8.22
CA ASP A 111 6.48 -5.82 -7.63
C ASP A 111 5.40 -6.89 -7.40
N LEU A 112 4.21 -6.49 -6.95
CA LEU A 112 3.06 -7.37 -6.79
C LEU A 112 2.59 -7.92 -8.15
N LYS A 113 2.46 -7.06 -9.18
CA LYS A 113 2.09 -7.47 -10.54
C LYS A 113 3.08 -8.50 -11.08
N ASN A 114 4.36 -8.17 -11.04
CA ASN A 114 5.44 -9.04 -11.52
C ASN A 114 5.48 -10.36 -10.76
N PHE A 115 5.26 -10.34 -9.45
CA PHE A 115 5.19 -11.54 -8.65
C PHE A 115 4.04 -12.46 -9.09
N LEU A 116 2.82 -11.93 -9.17
CA LEU A 116 1.64 -12.71 -9.56
C LEU A 116 1.79 -13.24 -11.00
N GLN A 117 2.22 -12.40 -11.94
CA GLN A 117 2.44 -12.79 -13.33
C GLN A 117 3.43 -13.95 -13.47
N ASN A 118 4.51 -13.94 -12.69
CA ASN A 118 5.56 -14.96 -12.77
C ASN A 118 5.26 -16.24 -11.98
N LYS A 119 4.40 -16.18 -10.96
CA LYS A 119 4.18 -17.29 -10.02
C LYS A 119 2.85 -17.98 -10.17
N LEU A 120 1.79 -17.27 -10.58
CA LEU A 120 0.42 -17.80 -10.56
C LEU A 120 0.27 -19.07 -11.40
N ARG A 121 0.81 -19.11 -12.62
CA ARG A 121 0.75 -20.30 -13.47
C ARG A 121 1.35 -21.55 -12.77
N ARG A 122 2.43 -21.37 -12.02
CA ARG A 122 3.12 -22.46 -11.32
C ARG A 122 2.39 -22.92 -10.06
N ALA A 123 1.59 -22.03 -9.46
CA ALA A 123 0.76 -22.35 -8.30
C ALA A 123 -0.47 -23.17 -8.68
N ILE A 124 -0.94 -23.07 -9.94
CA ILE A 124 -2.11 -23.78 -10.45
C ILE A 124 -1.64 -25.02 -11.21
N PHE A 125 -1.70 -26.17 -10.54
CA PHE A 125 -1.22 -27.45 -11.08
C PHE A 125 -2.17 -28.01 -12.14
N ASP A 126 -3.44 -28.17 -11.77
CA ASP A 126 -4.51 -28.61 -12.65
C ASP A 126 -5.18 -27.43 -13.34
N LYS A 127 -5.76 -27.69 -14.52
CA LYS A 127 -6.58 -26.69 -15.21
C LYS A 127 -7.73 -26.25 -14.30
N PRO A 128 -7.87 -24.94 -14.02
CA PRO A 128 -8.95 -24.47 -13.17
C PRO A 128 -10.29 -24.56 -13.91
N ASP A 129 -11.35 -24.82 -13.16
CA ASP A 129 -12.73 -24.90 -13.64
C ASP A 129 -13.48 -23.57 -13.48
N ASN A 130 -13.05 -22.76 -12.51
CA ASN A 130 -13.70 -21.52 -12.14
C ASN A 130 -12.70 -20.49 -11.57
N GLU A 131 -13.17 -19.27 -11.39
CA GLU A 131 -12.40 -18.13 -10.89
C GLU A 131 -11.99 -18.28 -9.42
N TYR A 132 -12.80 -18.97 -8.62
CA TYR A 132 -12.52 -19.17 -7.19
C TYR A 132 -11.24 -19.98 -6.96
N GLN A 133 -10.97 -21.00 -7.78
CA GLN A 133 -9.70 -21.74 -7.72
C GLN A 133 -8.49 -20.85 -8.04
N ILE A 134 -8.67 -19.84 -8.89
CA ILE A 134 -7.61 -18.88 -9.21
C ILE A 134 -7.41 -17.90 -8.05
N GLN A 135 -8.51 -17.44 -7.42
CA GLN A 135 -8.47 -16.64 -6.19
C GLN A 135 -7.76 -17.37 -5.06
N ASP A 136 -8.06 -18.65 -4.85
CA ASP A 136 -7.40 -19.48 -3.84
C ASP A 136 -5.89 -19.57 -4.10
N ALA A 137 -5.49 -19.80 -5.36
CA ALA A 137 -4.08 -19.84 -5.73
C ALA A 137 -3.37 -18.49 -5.51
N VAL A 138 -4.04 -17.37 -5.82
CA VAL A 138 -3.52 -16.02 -5.52
C VAL A 138 -3.38 -15.83 -4.02
N GLU A 139 -4.38 -16.17 -3.21
CA GLU A 139 -4.32 -16.04 -1.75
C GLU A 139 -3.15 -16.87 -1.17
N GLN A 140 -2.97 -18.11 -1.62
CA GLN A 140 -1.84 -18.94 -1.22
C GLN A 140 -0.48 -18.32 -1.59
N LEU A 141 -0.38 -17.68 -2.76
CA LEU A 141 0.84 -16.97 -3.15
C LEU A 141 1.12 -15.74 -2.28
N LEU A 142 0.09 -14.98 -1.91
CA LEU A 142 0.23 -13.83 -1.01
C LEU A 142 0.71 -14.28 0.37
N ILE A 143 0.08 -15.31 0.93
CA ILE A 143 0.49 -15.92 2.20
C ILE A 143 1.92 -16.46 2.12
N GLY A 144 2.24 -17.19 1.05
CA GLY A 144 3.59 -17.73 0.82
C GLY A 144 4.67 -16.66 0.64
N ARG A 145 4.29 -15.43 0.27
CA ARG A 145 5.18 -14.25 0.23
C ARG A 145 5.35 -13.59 1.61
N GLY A 146 4.60 -14.04 2.63
CA GLY A 146 4.62 -13.50 3.99
C GLY A 146 3.61 -12.39 4.26
N LEU A 147 2.64 -12.18 3.37
CA LEU A 147 1.57 -11.20 3.59
C LEU A 147 0.48 -11.77 4.50
N SER A 148 0.00 -10.94 5.42
CA SER A 148 -1.01 -11.31 6.42
C SER A 148 -2.37 -10.71 6.07
N LYS A 149 -3.41 -11.55 6.08
CA LYS A 149 -4.80 -11.11 5.92
C LYS A 149 -5.22 -10.16 7.05
N GLY A 150 -5.93 -9.09 6.73
CA GLY A 150 -6.34 -8.02 7.67
C GLY A 150 -5.26 -6.99 7.97
N LEU A 151 -4.01 -7.21 7.55
CA LEU A 151 -2.91 -6.26 7.69
C LEU A 151 -2.42 -5.76 6.35
N ASP A 152 -2.04 -6.70 5.46
CA ASP A 152 -1.45 -6.40 4.17
C ASP A 152 -2.48 -6.45 3.04
N TYR A 153 -3.43 -7.38 3.15
CA TYR A 153 -4.54 -7.53 2.20
C TYR A 153 -5.79 -8.08 2.88
N ASP A 154 -6.94 -7.92 2.22
CA ASP A 154 -8.17 -8.63 2.57
C ASP A 154 -8.80 -9.23 1.30
N ARG A 155 -9.50 -10.35 1.46
CA ARG A 155 -10.23 -11.05 0.38
C ARG A 155 -11.72 -10.81 0.53
N GLU A 156 -12.41 -10.49 -0.58
CA GLU A 156 -13.86 -10.29 -0.67
C GLU A 156 -14.40 -9.30 0.39
N THR A 157 -13.64 -8.24 0.67
CA THR A 157 -14.07 -7.15 1.54
C THR A 157 -13.86 -5.80 0.85
N GLY A 158 -14.22 -4.70 1.53
CA GLY A 158 -14.00 -3.38 0.97
C GLY A 158 -15.09 -2.90 0.01
N ARG A 159 -16.35 -3.28 0.28
CA ARG A 159 -17.55 -2.86 -0.45
C ARG A 159 -17.47 -1.43 -1.01
N VAL A 160 -17.82 -1.31 -2.28
CA VAL A 160 -17.96 -0.04 -2.99
C VAL A 160 -19.43 0.17 -3.32
N LYS A 161 -19.98 1.29 -2.83
CA LYS A 161 -21.36 1.65 -3.10
C LYS A 161 -21.49 2.28 -4.48
N VAL A 162 -22.24 1.63 -5.36
CA VAL A 162 -22.52 2.08 -6.74
C VAL A 162 -24.02 2.22 -6.89
N SER A 163 -24.51 3.45 -6.79
CA SER A 163 -25.94 3.77 -6.82
C SER A 163 -26.70 3.01 -5.72
N VAL A 164 -27.44 1.95 -6.09
CA VAL A 164 -28.25 1.11 -5.19
C VAL A 164 -27.59 -0.24 -4.89
N LYS A 165 -26.46 -0.57 -5.52
CA LYS A 165 -25.75 -1.84 -5.38
C LYS A 165 -24.44 -1.66 -4.62
N GLU A 166 -24.03 -2.71 -3.92
CA GLU A 166 -22.67 -2.84 -3.38
C GLU A 166 -21.92 -3.87 -4.23
N VAL A 167 -20.73 -3.51 -4.69
CA VAL A 167 -19.80 -4.43 -5.37
C VAL A 167 -18.57 -4.64 -4.50
N ILE A 168 -17.93 -5.79 -4.63
CA ILE A 168 -16.83 -6.23 -3.77
C ILE A 168 -15.71 -6.74 -4.68
N PRO A 169 -14.52 -6.11 -4.66
CA PRO A 169 -13.34 -6.66 -5.32
C PRO A 169 -12.90 -7.98 -4.68
N ASP A 170 -12.27 -8.84 -5.46
CA ASP A 170 -11.74 -10.10 -4.96
C ASP A 170 -10.69 -9.90 -3.86
N PHE A 171 -9.77 -8.95 -4.06
CA PHE A 171 -8.75 -8.60 -3.08
C PHE A 171 -8.58 -7.09 -2.97
N ILE A 172 -8.29 -6.62 -1.75
CA ILE A 172 -7.95 -5.22 -1.48
C ILE A 172 -6.62 -5.14 -0.74
N PHE A 173 -5.83 -4.13 -1.09
CA PHE A 173 -4.57 -3.80 -0.42
C PHE A 173 -4.64 -2.35 0.04
N SER A 174 -5.19 -2.13 1.24
CA SER A 174 -5.51 -0.79 1.77
C SER A 174 -4.31 0.16 1.75
N ARG A 175 -3.12 -0.32 2.10
CA ARG A 175 -1.87 0.47 2.09
C ARG A 175 -1.48 0.96 0.68
N LEU A 176 -1.82 0.18 -0.33
CA LEU A 176 -1.56 0.49 -1.73
C LEU A 176 -2.72 1.26 -2.40
N ASN A 177 -3.81 1.50 -1.66
CA ASN A 177 -5.08 2.00 -2.21
C ASN A 177 -5.47 1.27 -3.52
N LEU A 178 -5.35 -0.05 -3.47
CA LEU A 178 -5.42 -0.95 -4.61
C LEU A 178 -6.55 -1.96 -4.44
N ALA A 179 -7.34 -2.14 -5.50
CA ALA A 179 -8.19 -3.31 -5.68
C ALA A 179 -7.60 -4.24 -6.74
N LEU A 180 -7.60 -5.54 -6.46
CA LEU A 180 -7.21 -6.59 -7.37
C LEU A 180 -8.45 -7.43 -7.67
N GLU A 181 -8.79 -7.52 -8.95
CA GLU A 181 -9.91 -8.29 -9.47
C GLU A 181 -9.36 -9.42 -10.36
N LEU A 182 -9.84 -10.64 -10.17
CA LEU A 182 -9.47 -11.80 -10.96
C LEU A 182 -10.53 -12.09 -11.99
N LYS A 183 -10.10 -12.50 -13.18
CA LYS A 183 -10.98 -12.86 -14.29
C LYS A 183 -10.54 -14.16 -14.93
N PHE A 184 -11.47 -15.09 -15.13
CA PHE A 184 -11.18 -16.38 -15.77
C PHE A 184 -11.61 -16.44 -17.25
N CYS A 185 -10.64 -16.58 -18.16
CA CYS A 185 -10.87 -16.70 -19.61
C CYS A 185 -10.82 -18.16 -20.07
N LYS A 186 -11.96 -18.85 -19.93
CA LYS A 186 -12.08 -20.28 -20.29
C LYS A 186 -12.32 -20.58 -21.77
N ASN A 187 -12.87 -19.62 -22.53
CA ASN A 187 -13.16 -19.78 -23.95
C ASN A 187 -13.18 -18.42 -24.68
N LYS A 188 -13.15 -18.47 -26.02
CA LYS A 188 -13.14 -17.28 -26.90
C LYS A 188 -14.37 -16.37 -26.77
N ASN A 189 -15.52 -16.90 -26.36
CA ASN A 189 -16.70 -16.05 -26.13
C ASN A 189 -16.56 -15.26 -24.82
N LYS A 190 -15.93 -15.86 -23.80
CA LYS A 190 -15.65 -15.21 -22.52
C LYS A 190 -14.63 -14.08 -22.70
N SER A 191 -13.59 -14.23 -23.54
CA SER A 191 -12.61 -13.15 -23.76
C SER A 191 -13.25 -11.82 -24.19
N LYS A 192 -14.23 -11.85 -25.10
CA LYS A 192 -14.95 -10.63 -25.50
C LYS A 192 -15.74 -10.00 -24.34
N ARG A 193 -16.45 -10.83 -23.57
CA ARG A 193 -17.26 -10.39 -22.43
C ARG A 193 -16.40 -9.83 -21.29
N LEU A 194 -15.16 -10.32 -21.14
CA LEU A 194 -14.25 -9.83 -20.11
C LEU A 194 -13.93 -8.35 -20.27
N VAL A 195 -13.83 -7.83 -21.50
CA VAL A 195 -13.58 -6.40 -21.72
C VAL A 195 -14.73 -5.54 -21.15
N ASP A 196 -15.98 -5.95 -21.38
CA ASP A 196 -17.15 -5.26 -20.85
C ASP A 196 -17.24 -5.37 -19.32
N GLU A 197 -16.97 -6.56 -18.78
CA GLU A 197 -16.93 -6.81 -17.33
C GLU A 197 -15.87 -5.92 -16.65
N ILE A 198 -14.65 -5.91 -17.17
CA ILE A 198 -13.54 -5.09 -16.66
C ILE A 198 -13.89 -3.60 -16.69
N ASN A 199 -14.48 -3.10 -17.79
CA ASN A 199 -14.87 -1.70 -17.88
C ASN A 199 -15.93 -1.31 -16.83
N ALA A 200 -16.91 -2.19 -16.57
CA ALA A 200 -17.91 -1.96 -15.53
C ALA A 200 -17.29 -1.95 -14.12
N ASP A 201 -16.34 -2.85 -13.86
CA ASP A 201 -15.61 -2.94 -12.61
C ASP A 201 -14.70 -1.72 -12.40
N ILE A 202 -14.02 -1.23 -13.44
CA ILE A 202 -13.23 0.01 -13.41
C ILE A 202 -14.09 1.19 -12.94
N GLN A 203 -15.26 1.39 -13.56
CA GLN A 203 -16.16 2.49 -13.21
C GLN A 203 -16.67 2.40 -11.76
N SER A 204 -16.81 1.18 -11.26
CA SER A 204 -17.28 0.92 -9.91
C SER A 204 -16.17 1.16 -8.89
N TYR A 205 -15.03 0.48 -9.06
CA TYR A 205 -13.94 0.47 -8.07
C TYR A 205 -13.16 1.78 -8.00
N LYS A 206 -13.04 2.55 -9.09
CA LYS A 206 -12.40 3.88 -9.09
C LYS A 206 -13.07 4.89 -8.16
N LYS A 207 -14.29 4.63 -7.69
CA LYS A 207 -14.96 5.46 -6.67
C LYS A 207 -14.30 5.40 -5.29
N LYS A 208 -13.48 4.37 -5.05
CA LYS A 208 -12.86 4.11 -3.75
C LYS A 208 -11.35 3.87 -3.85
N TYR A 209 -10.90 3.18 -4.90
CA TYR A 209 -9.51 2.77 -5.07
C TYR A 209 -8.84 3.57 -6.18
N ASN A 210 -7.64 4.09 -5.91
CA ASN A 210 -6.88 4.88 -6.89
C ASN A 210 -6.10 4.00 -7.86
N ASN A 211 -5.81 2.76 -7.48
CA ASN A 211 -5.07 1.78 -8.27
C ASN A 211 -5.94 0.55 -8.48
N LEU A 212 -5.94 0.01 -9.69
CA LEU A 212 -6.68 -1.22 -10.02
C LEU A 212 -5.75 -2.20 -10.74
N ILE A 213 -5.80 -3.47 -10.36
CA ILE A 213 -5.20 -4.55 -11.13
C ILE A 213 -6.32 -5.51 -11.54
N PHE A 214 -6.41 -5.81 -12.83
CA PHE A 214 -7.18 -6.91 -13.36
C PHE A 214 -6.22 -8.02 -13.75
N LEU A 215 -6.29 -9.15 -13.07
CA LEU A 215 -5.50 -10.33 -13.40
C LEU A 215 -6.39 -11.34 -14.11
N ILE A 216 -6.06 -11.61 -15.36
CA ILE A 216 -6.78 -12.54 -16.23
C ILE A 216 -5.99 -13.83 -16.30
N TYR A 217 -6.62 -14.93 -15.88
CA TYR A 217 -6.09 -16.27 -16.12
C TYR A 217 -6.69 -16.82 -17.42
N ASP A 218 -5.86 -17.03 -18.44
CA ASP A 218 -6.29 -17.40 -19.78
C ASP A 218 -5.90 -18.83 -20.15
N LEU A 219 -6.87 -19.61 -20.61
CA LEU A 219 -6.62 -20.96 -21.14
C LEU A 219 -6.15 -20.97 -22.61
N GLY A 220 -5.48 -19.90 -23.06
CA GLY A 220 -5.00 -19.73 -24.42
C GLY A 220 -6.03 -19.17 -25.41
N ASN A 221 -7.06 -18.47 -24.93
CA ASN A 221 -8.09 -17.87 -25.77
C ASN A 221 -7.78 -16.43 -26.18
N ILE A 222 -6.88 -15.74 -25.46
CA ILE A 222 -6.41 -14.40 -25.79
C ILE A 222 -5.14 -14.52 -26.63
N ARG A 223 -5.29 -14.30 -27.94
CA ARG A 223 -4.20 -14.42 -28.92
C ARG A 223 -3.31 -13.18 -28.95
N ASP A 224 -3.94 -12.02 -29.14
CA ASP A 224 -3.27 -10.72 -29.14
C ASP A 224 -3.52 -10.04 -27.79
N GLU A 225 -2.50 -10.06 -26.93
CA GLU A 225 -2.57 -9.43 -25.61
C GLU A 225 -2.53 -7.91 -25.70
N VAL A 226 -1.88 -7.36 -26.73
CA VAL A 226 -1.78 -5.90 -26.93
C VAL A 226 -3.13 -5.35 -27.32
N GLU A 227 -3.79 -5.98 -28.29
CA GLU A 227 -5.15 -5.63 -28.71
C GLU A 227 -6.13 -5.76 -27.54
N PHE A 228 -6.05 -6.85 -26.77
CA PHE A 228 -6.94 -7.08 -25.63
C PHE A 228 -6.81 -6.00 -24.55
N LYS A 229 -5.58 -5.57 -24.27
CA LYS A 229 -5.28 -4.56 -23.25
C LYS A 229 -5.54 -3.13 -23.72
N ASN A 230 -5.73 -2.94 -25.03
CA ASN A 230 -5.96 -1.62 -25.59
C ASN A 230 -7.19 -0.97 -24.92
N ASP A 231 -7.07 0.31 -24.59
CA ASP A 231 -8.06 1.11 -23.83
C ASP A 231 -8.36 0.68 -22.37
N LEU A 232 -7.81 -0.44 -21.89
CA LEU A 232 -7.95 -0.91 -20.51
C LEU A 232 -6.70 -0.64 -19.65
N ASP A 233 -5.51 -0.84 -20.22
CA ASP A 233 -4.23 -0.82 -19.51
C ASP A 233 -3.58 0.57 -19.51
N ASN A 234 -2.90 0.93 -18.42
CA ASN A 234 -2.27 2.24 -18.18
C ASN A 234 -3.21 3.46 -18.24
N LYS A 235 -4.52 3.25 -18.13
CA LYS A 235 -5.53 4.32 -18.05
C LYS A 235 -5.97 4.56 -16.61
N ASP A 236 -5.65 5.75 -16.09
CA ASP A 236 -5.90 6.17 -14.69
C ASP A 236 -5.50 5.08 -13.66
N ASN A 237 -4.22 4.70 -13.67
CA ASN A 237 -3.63 3.71 -12.73
C ASN A 237 -4.33 2.34 -12.72
N THR A 238 -4.89 1.94 -13.86
CA THR A 238 -5.41 0.59 -14.07
C THR A 238 -4.37 -0.24 -14.79
N SER A 239 -4.13 -1.47 -14.31
CA SER A 239 -3.21 -2.43 -14.91
C SER A 239 -3.92 -3.73 -15.28
N VAL A 240 -3.65 -4.27 -16.46
CA VAL A 240 -4.16 -5.58 -16.89
C VAL A 240 -3.02 -6.59 -17.05
N ILE A 241 -3.07 -7.66 -16.27
CA ILE A 241 -2.11 -8.76 -16.30
C ILE A 241 -2.79 -9.97 -16.93
N ILE A 242 -2.13 -10.63 -17.88
CA ILE A 242 -2.62 -11.87 -18.49
C ILE A 242 -1.63 -12.99 -18.13
N VAL A 243 -2.12 -14.04 -17.50
CA VAL A 243 -1.37 -15.24 -17.15
C VAL A 243 -1.96 -16.40 -17.94
N LYS A 244 -1.17 -16.98 -18.85
CA LYS A 244 -1.59 -18.13 -19.66
C LYS A 244 -1.39 -19.44 -18.90
N HIS A 245 -2.39 -20.33 -18.97
CA HIS A 245 -2.29 -21.73 -18.56
C HIS A 245 -1.38 -22.52 -19.50
#